data_AF-A0A356MM09-F1
#
_entry.id   AF-A0A356MM09-F1
#
_cell.length_a   1.000
_cell.length_b   1.000
_cell.length_c   1.000
_cell.angle_alpha   90.00
_cell.angle_beta   90.00
_cell.angle_gamma   90.00
#
_symmetry.space_group_name_H-M   'P 1'
#
loop_
_entity.id
_entity.type
_entity.pdbx_description
1 polymer ?
#
loop_
_entity_poly.entity_id
_entity_poly.type
_entity_poly.pdbx_seq_one_letter_code
_entity_poly.pdbx_strand_id
1 'polypeptide(L)'
;MQLICNNEKFNDELLLVVKLFYPVEEIENLNLNFNINYQLNNDQLSYTISITGDYTKEYSTTVNLTKLQLTKSDKYIKRYLKISLYDMLVQLTGKTMPWGSLTGIRPTKLFYELKNELNSSLLAKNELIKTFRVSPQKAEVVMEVTRNQSRIEINDNLVDLYINIPFCTTKCYYCSFISAPINQCQQYVEPYIDALLKELDATKQIINQRNYIVKSIYIGG
;
A
#
# COMPACT_ATOMS: atom_id res chain seq x y z
N MET A 1 15.79 16.57 8.43
CA MET A 1 15.13 16.60 7.11
C MET A 1 13.69 17.12 7.21
N GLN A 2 13.27 18.05 6.35
CA GLN A 2 11.86 18.50 6.24
C GLN A 2 11.35 18.29 4.79
N LEU A 3 10.09 17.85 4.63
CA LEU A 3 9.43 17.79 3.31
C LEU A 3 8.17 18.64 3.35
N ILE A 4 8.07 19.61 2.45
CA ILE A 4 6.95 20.53 2.32
C ILE A 4 6.44 20.47 0.88
N CYS A 5 5.18 20.08 0.72
CA CYS A 5 4.45 20.25 -0.52
C CYS A 5 3.52 21.46 -0.42
N ASN A 6 3.30 22.21 -1.50
CA ASN A 6 2.30 23.29 -1.54
C ASN A 6 0.87 22.81 -1.26
N ASN A 7 0.61 21.50 -1.35
CA ASN A 7 -0.57 20.84 -0.78
C ASN A 7 -0.14 19.87 0.32
N GLU A 8 -0.27 20.29 1.58
CA GLU A 8 0.20 19.56 2.75
C GLU A 8 -0.41 18.15 2.87
N LYS A 9 -1.59 17.89 2.28
CA LYS A 9 -2.24 16.57 2.29
C LYS A 9 -1.40 15.48 1.64
N PHE A 10 -0.40 15.84 0.82
CA PHE A 10 0.47 14.88 0.14
C PHE A 10 1.78 14.63 0.88
N ASN A 11 2.09 15.39 1.94
CA ASN A 11 3.39 15.33 2.62
C ASN A 11 3.72 13.91 3.12
N ASP A 12 2.80 13.26 3.83
CA ASP A 12 3.03 11.93 4.40
C ASP A 12 3.36 10.87 3.34
N GLU A 13 2.61 10.89 2.23
CA GLU A 13 2.81 9.94 1.14
C GLU A 13 4.08 10.20 0.33
N LEU A 14 4.47 11.46 0.17
CA LEU A 14 5.73 11.83 -0.48
C LEU A 14 6.92 11.51 0.41
N LEU A 15 6.78 11.69 1.73
CA LEU A 15 7.79 11.29 2.70
C LEU A 15 8.08 9.79 2.66
N LEU A 16 7.06 8.95 2.42
CA LEU A 16 7.27 7.51 2.20
C LEU A 16 8.18 7.23 1.00
N VAL A 17 8.13 8.04 -0.06
CA VAL A 17 9.03 7.88 -1.22
C VAL A 17 10.46 8.25 -0.85
N VAL A 18 10.67 9.34 -0.11
CA VAL A 18 12.02 9.74 0.37
C VAL A 18 12.61 8.64 1.27
N LYS A 19 11.79 8.07 2.15
CA LYS A 19 12.16 6.95 3.05
C LYS A 19 12.60 5.67 2.32
N LEU A 20 12.31 5.52 1.03
CA LEU A 20 12.86 4.39 0.25
C LEU A 20 14.37 4.54 -0.02
N PHE A 21 14.86 5.77 -0.12
CA PHE A 21 16.22 6.07 -0.55
C PHE A 21 17.17 6.36 0.61
N TYR A 22 16.60 6.85 1.71
CA TYR A 22 17.32 7.19 2.94
C TYR A 22 16.73 6.38 4.10
N PRO A 23 17.47 5.43 4.69
CA PRO A 23 17.08 4.72 5.91
C PRO A 23 16.68 5.68 7.04
N VAL A 24 15.88 5.19 7.98
CA VAL A 24 15.38 6.01 9.10
C VAL A 24 16.54 6.59 9.91
N GLU A 25 17.63 5.83 10.11
CA GLU A 25 18.81 6.31 10.84
C GLU A 25 19.58 7.42 10.10
N GLU A 26 19.49 7.47 8.77
CA GLU A 26 20.09 8.53 7.95
C GLU A 26 19.20 9.78 7.92
N ILE A 27 17.86 9.63 7.94
CA ILE A 27 16.91 10.74 7.88
C ILE A 27 17.05 11.72 9.04
N GLU A 28 17.33 11.22 10.24
CA GLU A 28 17.52 12.06 11.44
C GLU A 28 18.77 12.94 11.31
N ASN A 29 19.80 12.46 10.60
CA ASN A 29 21.05 13.17 10.36
C ASN A 29 21.09 13.91 9.02
N LEU A 30 20.07 13.72 8.16
CA LEU A 30 19.97 14.37 6.86
C LEU A 30 19.55 15.83 7.02
N ASN A 31 20.51 16.73 6.78
CA ASN A 31 20.28 18.15 6.62
C ASN A 31 19.87 18.44 5.17
N LEU A 32 18.80 17.80 4.71
CA LEU A 32 18.15 18.07 3.43
C LEU A 32 16.69 18.46 3.65
N ASN A 33 16.23 19.47 2.91
CA ASN A 33 14.86 19.95 2.91
C ASN A 33 14.30 19.86 1.50
N PHE A 34 13.16 19.20 1.34
CA PHE A 34 12.47 18.99 0.07
C PHE A 34 11.28 19.94 -0.01
N ASN A 35 11.32 20.87 -0.95
CA ASN A 35 10.21 21.77 -1.27
C ASN A 35 9.59 21.34 -2.60
N ILE A 36 8.35 20.90 -2.57
CA ILE A 36 7.62 20.36 -3.71
C ILE A 36 6.47 21.30 -4.05
N ASN A 37 6.51 21.90 -5.23
CA ASN A 37 5.46 22.77 -5.72
C ASN A 37 4.86 22.17 -6.98
N TYR A 38 3.53 22.14 -7.10
CA TYR A 38 2.86 21.77 -8.34
C TYR A 38 1.81 22.78 -8.75
N GLN A 39 1.60 22.86 -10.06
CA GLN A 39 0.58 23.68 -10.71
C GLN A 39 -0.12 22.85 -11.78
N LEU A 40 -1.45 22.92 -11.80
CA LEU A 40 -2.28 22.25 -12.80
C LEU A 40 -2.93 23.31 -13.70
N ASN A 41 -2.48 23.39 -14.95
CA ASN A 41 -3.04 24.28 -15.97
C ASN A 41 -3.72 23.42 -17.04
N ASN A 42 -5.05 23.45 -17.10
CA ASN A 42 -5.86 22.55 -17.93
C ASN A 42 -5.50 21.08 -17.67
N ASP A 43 -4.89 20.41 -18.64
CA ASP A 43 -4.46 19.00 -18.57
C ASP A 43 -2.94 18.86 -18.35
N GLN A 44 -2.24 19.95 -18.02
CA GLN A 44 -0.79 19.95 -17.86
C GLN A 44 -0.43 20.15 -16.39
N LEU A 45 0.17 19.12 -15.79
CA LEU A 45 0.68 19.14 -14.43
C LEU A 45 2.17 19.46 -14.47
N SER A 46 2.53 20.66 -14.06
CA SER A 46 3.92 21.09 -13.84
C SER A 46 4.25 20.99 -12.37
N TYR A 47 5.45 20.52 -12.05
CA TYR A 47 5.94 20.54 -10.67
C TYR A 47 7.44 20.78 -10.63
N THR A 48 7.85 21.38 -9.51
CA THR A 48 9.22 21.73 -9.17
C THR A 48 9.54 21.15 -7.81
N ILE A 49 10.63 20.40 -7.73
CA ILE A 49 11.17 19.81 -6.52
C ILE A 49 12.52 20.46 -6.26
N SER A 50 12.61 21.26 -5.21
CA SER A 50 13.83 21.93 -4.79
C SER A 50 14.34 21.28 -3.51
N ILE A 51 15.57 20.77 -3.56
CA ILE A 51 16.30 20.26 -2.41
C ILE A 51 17.24 21.36 -1.94
N THR A 52 17.23 21.67 -0.65
CA THR A 52 18.18 22.59 -0.01
C THR A 52 18.78 21.96 1.24
N GLY A 53 19.93 22.46 1.68
CA GLY A 53 20.65 21.93 2.85
C GLY A 53 22.11 21.70 2.51
N ASP A 54 22.61 20.47 2.72
CA ASP A 54 24.00 20.10 2.41
C ASP A 54 24.38 20.32 0.94
N TYR A 55 23.39 20.24 0.04
CA TYR A 55 23.49 20.68 -1.33
C TYR A 55 22.18 21.28 -1.81
N THR A 56 22.26 22.07 -2.87
CA THR A 56 21.08 22.64 -3.54
C THR A 56 20.92 22.02 -4.91
N LYS A 57 19.75 21.44 -5.17
CA LYS A 57 19.39 20.93 -6.50
C LYS A 57 17.92 21.20 -6.77
N GLU A 58 17.62 21.61 -7.99
CA GLU A 58 16.25 21.79 -8.44
C GLU A 58 15.94 20.84 -9.59
N TYR A 59 14.73 20.29 -9.57
CA TYR A 59 14.21 19.41 -10.58
C TYR A 59 12.82 19.89 -10.98
N SER A 60 12.65 20.22 -12.26
CA SER A 60 11.37 20.68 -12.81
C SER A 60 11.01 19.82 -14.02
N THR A 61 9.74 19.46 -14.12
CA THR A 61 9.24 18.68 -15.26
C THR A 61 7.72 18.83 -15.34
N THR A 62 7.18 18.43 -16.47
CA THR A 62 5.80 18.67 -16.83
C THR A 62 5.20 17.43 -17.48
N VAL A 63 4.00 17.07 -17.06
CA VAL A 63 3.30 15.88 -17.52
C VAL A 63 1.93 16.26 -18.08
N ASN A 64 1.61 15.73 -19.27
CA ASN A 64 0.29 15.87 -19.87
C ASN A 64 -0.64 14.75 -19.38
N LEU A 65 -1.77 15.13 -18.78
CA LEU A 65 -2.81 14.26 -18.24
C LEU A 65 -3.85 13.83 -19.31
N THR A 66 -3.77 14.37 -20.53
CA THR A 66 -4.73 14.15 -21.63
C THR A 66 -4.95 12.69 -22.01
N LYS A 67 -4.03 11.77 -21.69
CA LYS A 67 -4.15 10.35 -22.05
C LYS A 67 -5.24 9.57 -21.31
N LEU A 68 -5.86 10.13 -20.28
CA LEU A 68 -6.64 9.31 -19.34
C LEU A 68 -8.04 9.86 -18.97
N GLN A 69 -8.58 10.90 -19.63
CA GLN A 69 -9.85 11.54 -19.23
C GLN A 69 -9.90 11.82 -17.70
N LEU A 70 -8.76 12.15 -17.10
CA LEU A 70 -8.63 12.22 -15.64
C LEU A 70 -8.97 13.61 -15.18
N THR A 71 -10.21 13.72 -14.73
CA THR A 71 -10.64 14.79 -13.85
C THR A 71 -9.59 15.05 -12.76
N LYS A 72 -9.45 16.35 -12.45
CA LYS A 72 -8.59 17.04 -11.46
C LYS A 72 -8.63 16.44 -10.04
N SER A 73 -8.37 15.14 -9.90
CA SER A 73 -8.47 14.44 -8.63
C SER A 73 -7.10 14.33 -7.99
N ASP A 74 -7.08 14.62 -6.69
CA ASP A 74 -5.91 14.51 -5.82
C ASP A 74 -5.18 13.17 -5.98
N LYS A 75 -5.91 12.10 -6.33
CA LYS A 75 -5.36 10.76 -6.61
C LYS A 75 -4.28 10.78 -7.69
N TYR A 76 -4.53 11.42 -8.83
CA TYR A 76 -3.58 11.40 -9.96
C TYR A 76 -2.45 12.40 -9.79
N ILE A 77 -2.76 13.58 -9.26
CA ILE A 77 -1.74 14.56 -8.87
C ILE A 77 -0.73 13.90 -7.94
N LYS A 78 -1.21 13.25 -6.88
CA LYS A 78 -0.37 12.49 -5.94
C LYS A 78 0.45 11.39 -6.62
N ARG A 79 -0.13 10.62 -7.54
CA ARG A 79 0.60 9.57 -8.29
C ARG A 79 1.79 10.17 -9.05
N TYR A 80 1.56 11.22 -9.82
CA TYR A 80 2.62 11.83 -10.61
C TYR A 80 3.68 12.49 -9.73
N LEU A 81 3.29 13.19 -8.65
CA LEU A 81 4.26 13.71 -7.69
C LEU A 81 5.19 12.63 -7.12
N LYS A 82 4.63 11.45 -6.78
CA LYS A 82 5.43 10.31 -6.29
C LYS A 82 6.37 9.75 -7.37
N ILE A 83 5.90 9.61 -8.61
CA ILE A 83 6.72 9.15 -9.74
C ILE A 83 7.92 10.06 -9.93
N SER A 84 7.70 11.37 -9.85
CA SER A 84 8.72 12.34 -10.18
C SER A 84 9.72 12.57 -9.07
N LEU A 85 9.24 12.56 -7.83
CA LEU A 85 10.09 12.52 -6.66
C LEU A 85 10.97 11.27 -6.70
N TYR A 86 10.42 10.11 -7.07
CA TYR A 86 11.18 8.89 -7.26
C TYR A 86 12.23 9.04 -8.36
N ASP A 87 11.88 9.52 -9.56
CA ASP A 87 12.82 9.68 -10.67
C ASP A 87 13.98 10.62 -10.31
N MET A 88 13.70 11.73 -9.61
CA MET A 88 14.73 12.63 -9.10
C MET A 88 15.65 11.94 -8.08
N LEU A 89 15.10 11.16 -7.15
CA LEU A 89 15.88 10.43 -6.15
C LEU A 89 16.74 9.32 -6.78
N VAL A 90 16.27 8.66 -7.82
CA VAL A 90 17.07 7.71 -8.62
C VAL A 90 18.25 8.45 -9.26
N GLN A 91 18.03 9.61 -9.87
CA GLN A 91 19.11 10.41 -10.48
C GLN A 91 20.14 10.91 -9.47
N LEU A 92 19.73 11.19 -8.24
CA LEU A 92 20.60 11.66 -7.17
C LEU A 92 21.42 10.55 -6.53
N THR A 93 20.78 9.40 -6.27
CA THR A 93 21.38 8.33 -5.47
C THR A 93 21.97 7.21 -6.31
N GLY A 94 21.58 7.11 -7.60
CA GLY A 94 21.90 5.98 -8.48
C GLY A 94 21.17 4.68 -8.11
N LYS A 95 20.33 4.68 -7.07
CA LYS A 95 19.61 3.49 -6.59
C LYS A 95 18.27 3.36 -7.31
N THR A 96 17.79 2.13 -7.49
CA THR A 96 16.43 1.86 -7.97
C THR A 96 15.74 0.88 -7.02
N MET A 97 14.42 0.98 -6.91
CA MET A 97 13.62 0.12 -6.06
C MET A 97 12.85 -0.90 -6.92
N PRO A 98 12.76 -2.18 -6.52
CA PRO A 98 12.01 -3.18 -7.28
C PRO A 98 10.54 -2.81 -7.52
N TRP A 99 9.95 -2.04 -6.61
CA TRP A 99 8.57 -1.56 -6.69
C TRP A 99 8.43 -0.16 -7.28
N GLY A 100 9.53 0.44 -7.75
CA GLY A 100 9.52 1.79 -8.32
C GLY A 100 8.98 2.85 -7.36
N SER A 101 8.10 3.71 -7.86
CA SER A 101 7.48 4.80 -7.09
C SER A 101 6.33 4.35 -6.17
N LEU A 102 6.01 3.06 -6.14
CA LEU A 102 4.89 2.53 -5.35
C LEU A 102 5.24 2.48 -3.86
N THR A 103 4.59 3.34 -3.08
CA THR A 103 4.62 3.32 -1.61
C THR A 103 3.20 3.38 -1.06
N GLY A 104 2.92 2.72 0.07
CA GLY A 104 1.61 2.79 0.75
C GLY A 104 0.41 2.24 -0.04
N ILE A 105 0.61 1.70 -1.26
CA ILE A 105 -0.43 1.18 -2.13
C ILE A 105 -0.21 -0.32 -2.30
N ARG A 106 -1.29 -1.12 -2.17
CA ARG A 106 -1.30 -2.52 -2.56
C ARG A 106 -1.16 -2.61 -4.10
N PRO A 107 -0.05 -3.15 -4.65
CA PRO A 107 0.22 -3.10 -6.10
C PRO A 107 -0.88 -3.78 -6.94
N THR A 108 -1.52 -4.82 -6.42
CA THR A 108 -2.63 -5.50 -7.10
C THR A 108 -3.85 -4.59 -7.29
N LYS A 109 -4.13 -3.66 -6.36
CA LYS A 109 -5.24 -2.71 -6.51
C LYS A 109 -5.00 -1.76 -7.68
N LEU A 110 -3.81 -1.18 -7.76
CA LEU A 110 -3.41 -0.35 -8.90
C LEU A 110 -3.48 -1.14 -10.21
N PHE A 111 -3.02 -2.39 -10.21
CA PHE A 111 -3.09 -3.23 -11.40
C PHE A 111 -4.53 -3.48 -11.88
N TYR A 112 -5.48 -3.73 -10.97
CA TYR A 112 -6.89 -3.87 -11.36
C TYR A 112 -7.46 -2.58 -11.95
N GLU A 113 -7.15 -1.42 -11.36
CA GLU A 113 -7.57 -0.13 -11.91
C GLU A 113 -7.03 0.07 -13.33
N LEU A 114 -5.71 -0.11 -13.53
CA LEU A 114 -5.07 0.00 -14.85
C LEU A 114 -5.61 -1.02 -15.85
N LYS A 115 -5.85 -2.26 -15.42
CA LYS A 115 -6.40 -3.32 -16.26
C LYS A 115 -7.80 -2.96 -16.73
N ASN A 116 -8.64 -2.39 -15.87
CA ASN A 116 -10.00 -1.98 -16.20
C ASN A 116 -10.00 -0.77 -17.14
N GLU A 117 -9.15 0.24 -16.86
CA GLU A 117 -9.00 1.44 -17.70
C GLU A 117 -8.46 1.10 -19.10
N LEU A 118 -7.48 0.20 -19.20
CA LEU A 118 -6.81 -0.17 -20.45
C LEU A 118 -7.42 -1.40 -21.13
N ASN A 119 -8.40 -2.05 -20.49
CA ASN A 119 -9.00 -3.31 -20.91
C ASN A 119 -7.98 -4.41 -21.28
N SER A 120 -6.83 -4.46 -20.60
CA SER A 120 -5.75 -5.42 -20.91
C SER A 120 -4.77 -5.60 -19.76
N SER A 121 -4.57 -6.86 -19.33
CA SER A 121 -3.57 -7.22 -18.33
C SER A 121 -2.14 -6.92 -18.80
N LEU A 122 -1.85 -7.08 -20.09
CA LEU A 122 -0.53 -6.84 -20.65
C LEU A 122 -0.22 -5.33 -20.70
N LEU A 123 -1.19 -4.51 -21.07
CA LEU A 123 -1.03 -3.05 -21.04
C LEU A 123 -0.90 -2.54 -19.60
N ALA A 124 -1.69 -3.07 -18.66
CA ALA A 124 -1.56 -2.74 -17.24
C ALA A 124 -0.18 -3.09 -16.67
N LYS A 125 0.36 -4.28 -17.01
CA LYS A 125 1.73 -4.68 -16.63
C LYS A 125 2.76 -3.70 -17.21
N ASN A 126 2.63 -3.36 -18.49
CA ASN A 126 3.54 -2.41 -19.13
C ASN A 126 3.45 -1.02 -18.51
N GLU A 127 2.28 -0.59 -18.06
CA GLU A 127 2.09 0.69 -17.39
C GLU A 127 2.76 0.72 -16.00
N LEU A 128 2.69 -0.38 -15.23
CA LEU A 128 3.46 -0.52 -13.98
C LEU A 128 4.96 -0.31 -14.21
N ILE A 129 5.50 -0.89 -15.28
CA ILE A 129 6.93 -0.79 -15.61
C ILE A 129 7.27 0.62 -16.11
N LYS A 130 6.51 1.12 -17.10
CA LYS A 130 6.82 2.35 -17.83
C LYS A 130 6.47 3.62 -17.11
N THR A 131 5.47 3.62 -16.23
CA THR A 131 5.00 4.84 -15.56
C THR A 131 5.40 4.83 -14.08
N PHE A 132 5.26 3.69 -13.41
CA PHE A 132 5.55 3.56 -11.98
C PHE A 132 6.95 3.02 -11.68
N ARG A 133 7.77 2.75 -12.71
CA ARG A 133 9.15 2.24 -12.58
C ARG A 133 9.24 0.90 -11.83
N VAL A 134 8.15 0.12 -11.80
CA VAL A 134 8.15 -1.21 -11.18
C VAL A 134 9.05 -2.12 -12.01
N SER A 135 9.89 -2.92 -11.37
CA SER A 135 10.76 -3.83 -12.10
C SER A 135 9.94 -4.87 -12.88
N PRO A 136 10.43 -5.35 -14.04
CA PRO A 136 9.71 -6.35 -14.84
C PRO A 136 9.34 -7.60 -14.03
N GLN A 137 10.24 -8.03 -13.12
CA GLN A 137 10.02 -9.19 -12.25
C GLN A 137 8.87 -8.94 -11.27
N LYS A 138 8.80 -7.76 -10.64
CA LYS A 138 7.71 -7.42 -9.70
C LYS A 138 6.39 -7.21 -10.43
N ALA A 139 6.41 -6.62 -11.61
CA ALA A 139 5.21 -6.47 -12.43
C ALA A 139 4.64 -7.84 -12.87
N GLU A 140 5.50 -8.83 -13.16
CA GLU A 140 5.07 -10.21 -13.43
C GLU A 140 4.38 -10.83 -12.21
N VAL A 141 4.97 -10.71 -11.02
CA VAL A 141 4.36 -11.21 -9.77
C VAL A 141 2.97 -10.62 -9.56
N VAL A 142 2.79 -9.31 -9.78
CA VAL A 142 1.47 -8.68 -9.65
C VAL A 142 0.46 -9.25 -10.65
N MET A 143 0.87 -9.44 -11.90
CA MET A 143 0.02 -10.03 -12.93
C MET A 143 -0.36 -11.48 -12.60
N GLU A 144 0.59 -12.28 -12.11
CA GLU A 144 0.33 -13.66 -11.69
C GLU A 144 -0.64 -13.73 -10.50
N VAL A 145 -0.39 -12.94 -9.46
CA VAL A 145 -1.24 -12.87 -8.27
C VAL A 145 -2.67 -12.47 -8.64
N THR A 146 -2.82 -11.45 -9.51
CA THR A 146 -4.15 -10.99 -9.94
C THR A 146 -4.87 -12.00 -10.84
N ARG A 147 -4.12 -12.76 -11.65
CA ARG A 147 -4.65 -13.90 -12.43
C ARG A 147 -5.10 -15.06 -11.54
N ASN A 148 -4.39 -15.34 -10.45
CA ASN A 148 -4.79 -16.38 -9.50
C ASN A 148 -6.02 -15.92 -8.70
N GLN A 149 -6.04 -14.65 -8.28
CA GLN A 149 -7.19 -14.03 -7.59
C GLN A 149 -8.46 -14.00 -8.45
N SER A 150 -8.36 -13.80 -9.77
CA SER A 150 -9.55 -13.79 -10.64
C SER A 150 -10.27 -15.14 -10.74
N ARG A 151 -9.66 -16.22 -10.22
CA ARG A 151 -10.30 -17.55 -10.13
C ARG A 151 -11.12 -17.72 -8.85
N ILE A 152 -11.00 -16.78 -7.92
CA ILE A 152 -11.79 -16.79 -6.68
C ILE A 152 -13.19 -16.32 -7.06
N GLU A 153 -14.15 -17.21 -6.93
CA GLU A 153 -15.56 -16.87 -7.09
C GLU A 153 -15.96 -15.81 -6.07
N ILE A 154 -16.45 -14.67 -6.57
CA ILE A 154 -17.05 -13.63 -5.73
C ILE A 154 -18.52 -14.02 -5.58
N ASN A 155 -18.86 -14.50 -4.39
CA ASN A 155 -20.20 -14.89 -4.04
C ASN A 155 -20.48 -14.33 -2.66
N ASP A 156 -21.40 -13.37 -2.58
CA ASP A 156 -21.72 -12.64 -1.34
C ASP A 156 -22.33 -13.55 -0.26
N ASN A 157 -22.72 -14.78 -0.62
CA ASN A 157 -23.18 -15.77 0.34
C ASN A 157 -22.05 -16.67 0.86
N LEU A 158 -20.86 -16.67 0.25
CA LEU A 158 -19.70 -17.40 0.77
C LEU A 158 -19.00 -16.56 1.84
N VAL A 159 -18.87 -17.10 3.04
CA VAL A 159 -18.18 -16.44 4.16
C VAL A 159 -17.01 -17.27 4.66
N ASP A 160 -15.97 -16.59 5.13
CA ASP A 160 -14.83 -17.19 5.81
C ASP A 160 -14.90 -16.86 7.30
N LEU A 161 -14.66 -17.85 8.17
CA LEU A 161 -14.68 -17.68 9.61
C LEU A 161 -13.25 -17.66 10.17
N TYR A 162 -12.89 -16.59 10.85
CA TYR A 162 -11.63 -16.48 11.60
C TYR A 162 -11.92 -16.57 13.09
N ILE A 163 -11.27 -17.51 13.78
CA ILE A 163 -11.34 -17.69 15.22
C ILE A 163 -9.96 -17.36 15.80
N ASN A 164 -9.90 -16.26 16.56
CA ASN A 164 -8.67 -15.88 17.24
C ASN A 164 -8.37 -16.85 18.39
N ILE A 165 -7.12 -17.20 18.66
CA ILE A 165 -6.72 -17.89 19.90
C ILE A 165 -5.59 -17.08 20.55
N PRO A 166 -5.87 -16.25 21.57
CA PRO A 166 -4.93 -15.25 22.07
C PRO A 166 -3.92 -15.82 23.09
N PHE A 167 -3.66 -17.12 23.08
CA PHE A 167 -2.81 -17.79 24.06
C PHE A 167 -1.58 -18.39 23.39
N CYS A 168 -0.39 -17.99 23.86
CA CYS A 168 0.87 -18.54 23.39
C CYS A 168 1.63 -19.22 24.54
N THR A 169 2.44 -20.22 24.25
CA THR A 169 3.38 -20.77 25.26
C THR A 169 4.35 -19.69 25.73
N THR A 170 4.86 -18.89 24.80
CA THR A 170 5.69 -17.70 25.01
C THR A 170 5.36 -16.63 23.97
N LYS A 171 5.49 -15.35 24.31
CA LYS A 171 5.33 -14.26 23.35
C LYS A 171 6.65 -13.96 22.66
N CYS A 172 6.69 -14.08 21.33
CA CYS A 172 7.88 -13.71 20.56
C CYS A 172 8.07 -12.19 20.58
N TYR A 173 9.33 -11.73 20.62
CA TYR A 173 9.67 -10.30 20.65
C TYR A 173 9.09 -9.51 19.47
N TYR A 174 9.05 -10.14 18.29
CA TYR A 174 8.55 -9.53 17.04
C TYR A 174 7.03 -9.77 16.81
N CYS A 175 6.33 -10.43 17.73
CA CYS A 175 4.94 -10.80 17.52
C CYS A 175 4.01 -9.58 17.67
N SER A 176 3.31 -9.23 16.59
CA SER A 176 2.30 -8.17 16.57
C SER A 176 0.87 -8.68 16.85
N PHE A 177 0.67 -9.99 17.01
CA PHE A 177 -0.64 -10.53 17.33
C PHE A 177 -1.07 -10.15 18.75
N ILE A 178 -2.38 -9.99 18.93
CA ILE A 178 -2.99 -9.74 20.24
C ILE A 178 -3.05 -11.08 20.97
N SER A 179 -1.91 -11.45 21.57
CA SER A 179 -1.75 -12.67 22.33
C SER A 179 -0.93 -12.46 23.62
N ALA A 180 -1.14 -13.37 24.57
CA ALA A 180 -0.50 -13.37 25.88
C ALA A 180 0.12 -14.74 26.21
N PRO A 181 1.26 -14.78 26.93
CA PRO A 181 1.82 -16.01 27.46
C PRO A 181 0.84 -16.72 28.40
N ILE A 182 0.55 -18.00 28.14
CA ILE A 182 -0.46 -18.78 28.84
C ILE A 182 -0.22 -18.86 30.35
N ASN A 183 1.04 -18.86 30.79
CA ASN A 183 1.41 -18.84 32.21
C ASN A 183 0.95 -17.58 32.96
N GLN A 184 0.69 -16.48 32.26
CA GLN A 184 0.19 -15.23 32.84
C GLN A 184 -1.34 -15.12 32.78
N CYS A 185 -2.01 -15.94 31.98
CA CYS A 185 -3.44 -15.83 31.69
C CYS A 185 -4.19 -17.16 31.78
N GLN A 186 -3.62 -18.19 32.42
CA GLN A 186 -4.21 -19.53 32.53
C GLN A 186 -5.66 -19.51 33.07
N GLN A 187 -5.92 -18.64 34.05
CA GLN A 187 -7.26 -18.44 34.63
C GLN A 187 -8.32 -17.97 33.63
N TYR A 188 -7.91 -17.40 32.49
CA TYR A 188 -8.81 -16.92 31.43
C TYR A 188 -9.03 -17.94 30.33
N VAL A 189 -8.31 -19.08 30.31
CA VAL A 189 -8.43 -20.08 29.25
C VAL A 189 -9.85 -20.67 29.22
N GLU A 190 -10.30 -21.24 30.34
CA GLU A 190 -11.66 -21.81 30.43
C GLU A 190 -12.76 -20.76 30.18
N PRO A 191 -12.75 -19.58 30.84
CA PRO A 191 -13.72 -18.52 30.53
C PRO A 191 -13.71 -18.06 29.06
N TYR A 192 -12.54 -18.06 28.41
CA TYR A 192 -12.43 -17.70 27.00
C TYR A 192 -13.07 -18.75 26.10
N ILE A 193 -12.82 -20.03 26.35
CA ILE A 193 -13.44 -21.12 25.59
C ILE A 193 -14.96 -21.11 25.78
N ASP A 194 -15.46 -20.92 27.00
CA ASP A 194 -16.89 -20.79 27.27
C ASP A 194 -17.53 -19.62 26.52
N ALA A 195 -16.85 -18.48 26.48
CA ALA A 195 -17.32 -17.30 25.74
C ALA A 195 -17.30 -17.55 24.23
N LEU A 196 -16.23 -18.15 23.71
CA LEU A 196 -16.06 -18.48 22.31
C LEU A 196 -17.15 -19.45 21.83
N LEU A 197 -17.46 -20.49 22.61
CA LEU A 197 -18.53 -21.44 22.25
C LEU A 197 -19.90 -20.74 22.15
N LYS A 198 -20.21 -19.83 23.09
CA LYS A 198 -21.44 -19.01 23.03
C LYS A 198 -21.47 -18.10 21.82
N GLU A 199 -20.33 -17.49 21.48
CA GLU A 199 -20.20 -16.66 20.28
C GLU A 199 -20.42 -17.50 19.02
N LEU A 200 -19.79 -18.67 18.91
CA LEU A 200 -19.95 -19.58 17.77
C LEU A 200 -21.40 -20.04 17.58
N ASP A 201 -22.14 -20.31 18.65
CA ASP A 201 -23.56 -20.63 18.59
C ASP A 201 -24.38 -19.45 18.03
N ALA A 202 -24.09 -18.22 18.47
CA ALA A 202 -24.74 -17.02 17.93
C ALA A 202 -24.35 -16.77 16.46
N THR A 203 -23.08 -16.94 16.10
CA THR A 203 -22.58 -16.82 14.72
C THR A 203 -23.27 -17.83 13.81
N LYS A 204 -23.45 -19.07 14.26
CA LYS A 204 -24.19 -20.12 13.52
C LYS A 204 -25.63 -19.69 13.23
N GLN A 205 -26.31 -19.06 14.18
CA GLN A 205 -27.66 -18.53 13.96
C GLN A 205 -27.67 -17.46 12.87
N ILE A 206 -26.71 -16.53 12.89
CA ILE A 206 -26.57 -15.48 11.86
C ILE A 206 -26.33 -16.09 10.48
N ILE A 207 -25.40 -17.05 10.38
CA ILE A 207 -25.09 -17.75 9.13
C ILE A 207 -26.35 -18.40 8.54
N ASN A 208 -27.11 -19.11 9.37
CA ASN A 208 -28.35 -19.77 8.94
C ASN A 208 -29.43 -18.75 8.53
N GLN A 209 -29.65 -17.69 9.32
CA GLN A 209 -30.64 -16.64 9.03
C GLN A 209 -30.35 -15.89 7.73
N ARG A 210 -29.07 -15.70 7.40
CA ARG A 210 -28.62 -15.01 6.19
C ARG A 210 -28.40 -15.94 5.00
N ASN A 211 -28.59 -17.25 5.17
CA ASN A 211 -28.28 -18.28 4.18
C ASN A 211 -26.83 -18.21 3.68
N TYR A 212 -25.90 -17.88 4.58
CA TYR A 212 -24.47 -17.92 4.27
C TYR A 212 -23.95 -19.35 4.24
N ILE A 213 -22.93 -19.58 3.42
CA ILE A 213 -22.21 -20.85 3.29
C ILE A 213 -20.78 -20.60 3.77
N VAL A 214 -20.36 -21.31 4.82
CA VAL A 214 -18.99 -21.21 5.32
C VAL A 214 -18.05 -21.93 4.36
N LYS A 215 -17.19 -21.17 3.71
CA LYS A 215 -16.22 -21.67 2.73
C LYS A 215 -14.93 -22.15 3.39
N SER A 216 -14.45 -21.39 4.38
CA SER A 216 -13.23 -21.73 5.12
C SER A 216 -13.33 -21.33 6.58
N ILE A 217 -12.60 -22.05 7.43
CA ILE A 217 -12.43 -21.74 8.85
C ILE A 217 -10.94 -21.69 9.12
N TYR A 218 -10.47 -20.58 9.68
CA TYR A 218 -9.12 -20.42 10.20
C TYR A 218 -9.17 -20.25 11.71
N ILE A 219 -8.35 -21.01 12.42
CA ILE A 219 -8.22 -20.93 13.87
C ILE A 219 -6.76 -20.64 14.19
N GLY A 220 -6.48 -19.53 14.87
CA GLY A 220 -5.12 -19.15 15.25
C GLY A 220 -5.03 -17.78 15.89
N GLY A 221 -3.85 -17.40 16.38
CA GLY A 221 -3.58 -16.12 17.04
C GLY A 221 -2.17 -16.05 17.61
#